data_AF-A0A453QJI2-F1
#
_entry.id   AF-A0A453QJI2-F1
#
_cell.length_a   1.000
_cell.length_b   1.000
_cell.length_c   1.000
_cell.angle_alpha   90.00
_cell.angle_beta   90.00
_cell.angle_gamma   90.00
#
_symmetry.space_group_name_H-M   'P 1'
#
loop_
_entity.id
_entity.type
_entity.pdbx_description
1 polymer ?
#
loop_
_entity_poly.entity_id
_entity_poly.type
_entity_poly.pdbx_seq_one_letter_code
_entity_poly.pdbx_strand_id
1 'polypeptide(L)' 'IMRTEPVHWAYFAVGSNCASVDNNLCESFNHAIVDARFYPLMLEKIRKKIFARIQEQRTKGVKFHGKICLGIFRKLK' A
#
# COMPACT_ATOMS: atom_id res chain seq x y z
N ILE A 1 -16.00 14.39 -5.54
CA ILE A 1 -16.48 13.12 -6.14
C ILE A 1 -15.48 12.70 -7.21
N MET A 2 -14.77 11.59 -7.03
CA MET A 2 -13.85 11.07 -8.06
C MET A 2 -14.68 10.54 -9.23
N ARG A 3 -14.39 11.05 -10.44
CA ARG A 3 -15.20 10.83 -11.66
C ARG A 3 -14.84 9.59 -12.47
N THR A 4 -13.81 8.85 -12.07
CA THR A 4 -13.28 7.71 -12.85
C THR A 4 -13.74 6.39 -12.26
N GLU A 5 -13.93 5.37 -13.10
CA GLU A 5 -14.30 4.03 -12.65
C GLU A 5 -13.21 3.42 -11.75
N PRO A 6 -13.56 2.56 -10.77
CA PRO A 6 -12.62 1.98 -9.81
C PRO A 6 -11.38 1.31 -10.41
N VAL A 7 -11.51 0.81 -11.64
CA VAL A 7 -10.42 0.21 -12.42
C VAL A 7 -9.25 1.18 -12.67
N HIS A 8 -9.51 2.48 -12.65
CA HIS A 8 -8.49 3.52 -12.85
C HIS A 8 -7.77 3.95 -11.56
N TRP A 9 -8.26 3.55 -10.37
CA TRP A 9 -7.73 4.05 -9.09
C TRP A 9 -6.46 3.33 -8.65
N ALA A 10 -6.16 2.17 -9.25
CA ALA A 10 -5.00 1.35 -8.97
C ALA A 10 -4.70 0.47 -10.18
N TYR A 11 -4.21 1.08 -11.27
CA TYR A 11 -3.86 0.39 -12.50
C TYR A 11 -2.46 -0.23 -12.35
N PHE A 12 -2.43 -1.52 -12.00
CA PHE A 12 -1.20 -2.33 -11.88
C PHE A 12 -1.10 -3.35 -13.01
N ALA A 13 -1.38 -2.95 -14.26
CA ALA A 13 -1.20 -3.84 -15.39
C ALA A 13 0.30 -4.00 -15.68
N VAL A 14 0.74 -5.21 -16.02
CA VAL A 14 2.13 -5.44 -16.45
C VAL A 14 2.40 -4.57 -17.68
N GLY A 15 3.46 -3.75 -17.63
CA GLY A 15 3.82 -2.81 -18.69
C GLY A 15 3.14 -1.43 -18.60
N SER A 16 2.36 -1.16 -17.55
CA SER A 16 1.82 0.19 -17.32
C SER A 16 2.90 1.11 -16.74
N ASN A 17 3.65 1.78 -17.61
CA ASN A 17 4.69 2.73 -17.22
C ASN A 17 4.08 4.11 -16.97
N CYS A 18 3.46 4.31 -15.81
CA CYS A 18 2.96 5.61 -15.39
C CYS A 18 3.90 6.23 -14.36
N ALA A 19 4.62 7.28 -14.74
CA ALA A 19 5.54 8.00 -13.86
C ALA A 19 4.89 8.47 -12.55
N SER A 20 3.59 8.78 -12.57
CA SER A 20 2.84 9.14 -11.37
C SER A 20 2.63 7.96 -10.43
N VAL A 21 2.41 6.75 -10.95
CA VAL A 21 2.29 5.52 -10.14
C VAL A 21 3.64 5.19 -9.51
N ASP A 22 4.73 5.28 -10.29
CA ASP A 22 6.09 5.05 -9.79
C ASP A 22 6.47 6.06 -8.70
N ASN A 23 6.17 7.35 -8.93
CA ASN A 23 6.42 8.39 -7.94
C ASN A 23 5.61 8.15 -6.65
N ASN A 24 4.32 7.85 -6.76
CA ASN A 24 3.47 7.58 -5.60
C ASN A 24 3.96 6.36 -4.80
N LEU A 25 4.45 5.32 -5.48
CA LEU A 25 5.03 4.15 -4.84
C LEU A 25 6.31 4.51 -4.08
N CYS A 26 7.20 5.27 -4.72
CA CYS A 26 8.45 5.75 -4.12
C CYS A 26 8.18 6.67 -2.91
N GLU A 27 7.28 7.63 -3.01
CA GLU A 27 6.88 8.52 -1.92
C GLU A 27 6.31 7.72 -0.74
N SER A 28 5.40 6.79 -1.03
CA SER A 28 4.81 5.92 -0.01
C SER A 28 5.85 5.07 0.70
N PHE A 29 6.82 4.52 -0.04
CA PHE A 29 7.92 3.75 0.54
C PHE A 29 8.84 4.64 1.39
N ASN A 30 9.25 5.79 0.86
CA ASN A 30 10.11 6.75 1.56
C ASN A 30 9.48 7.19 2.88
N HIS A 31 8.19 7.53 2.87
CA HIS A 31 7.44 7.88 4.07
C HIS A 31 7.39 6.71 5.08
N ALA A 32 7.25 5.47 4.60
CA ALA A 32 7.19 4.29 5.47
C ALA A 32 8.52 3.98 6.18
N ILE A 33 9.67 4.43 5.64
CA ILE A 33 11.00 4.11 6.18
C ILE A 33 11.68 5.27 6.89
N VAL A 34 11.07 6.47 6.98
CA VAL A 34 11.67 7.66 7.62
C VAL A 34 12.28 7.33 8.98
N ASP A 35 11.52 6.69 9.88
CA ASP A 35 12.02 6.33 11.21
C ASP A 35 13.20 5.35 11.17
N ALA A 36 13.19 4.41 10.23
CA ALA A 36 14.23 3.39 10.11
C ALA A 36 15.57 3.99 9.69
N ARG A 37 15.55 5.12 8.96
CA ARG A 37 16.77 5.80 8.47
C ARG A 37 17.67 6.30 9.58
N PHE A 38 17.12 6.52 10.77
CA PHE A 38 17.87 7.00 11.94
C PHE A 38 18.55 5.88 12.73
N TYR A 39 18.42 4.61 12.32
CA TYR A 39 19.03 3.47 13.01
C TYR A 39 20.22 2.90 12.23
N PRO A 40 21.32 2.52 12.92
CA PRO A 40 22.47 1.88 12.27
C PRO A 40 22.10 0.59 11.52
N LEU A 41 21.12 -0.16 12.04
CA LEU A 41 20.58 -1.37 11.43
C LEU A 41 19.28 -1.08 10.66
N MET A 42 19.32 -0.09 9.75
CA MET A 42 18.17 0.39 8.97
C MET A 42 17.42 -0.76 8.27
N LEU A 43 18.14 -1.66 7.58
CA LEU A 43 17.54 -2.76 6.82
C LEU A 43 16.77 -3.74 7.71
N GLU A 44 17.28 -4.03 8.90
CA GLU A 44 16.58 -4.92 9.85
C GLU A 44 15.31 -4.25 10.38
N LYS A 45 15.33 -2.94 10.61
CA LYS A 45 14.14 -2.18 11.02
C LYS A 45 13.07 -2.18 9.92
N ILE A 46 13.48 -1.97 8.66
CA ILE A 46 12.59 -2.02 7.49
C ILE A 46 12.01 -3.43 7.34
N ARG A 47 12.85 -4.47 7.40
CA ARG A 47 12.42 -5.87 7.29
C ARG A 47 11.35 -6.20 8.33
N LYS A 48 11.60 -5.92 9.62
CA LYS A 48 10.62 -6.17 10.69
C LYS A 48 9.29 -5.46 10.43
N LYS A 49 9.32 -4.20 9.99
CA LYS A 49 8.11 -3.41 9.66
C LYS A 49 7.32 -4.03 8.49
N ILE A 50 8.02 -4.43 7.42
CA ILE A 50 7.40 -5.07 6.25
C ILE A 50 6.78 -6.42 6.62
N PHE A 51 7.52 -7.27 7.34
CA PHE A 51 7.03 -8.60 7.75
C PHE A 51 5.77 -8.51 8.63
N ALA A 52 5.77 -7.61 9.62
CA ALA A 52 4.61 -7.36 10.46
C ALA A 52 3.40 -6.94 9.61
N ARG A 53 3.58 -5.98 8.69
CA ARG A 53 2.51 -5.51 7.81
C ARG A 53 1.99 -6.61 6.89
N ILE A 54 2.85 -7.42 6.28
CA ILE A 54 2.43 -8.55 5.43
C ILE A 54 1.58 -9.52 6.25
N GLN A 55 2.01 -9.86 7.47
CA GLN A 55 1.26 -10.78 8.32
C GLN A 55 -0.12 -10.22 8.69
N GLU A 56 -0.19 -8.95 9.08
CA GLU A 56 -1.47 -8.28 9.38
C GLU A 56 -2.40 -8.26 8.17
N GLN A 57 -1.87 -7.94 6.98
CA GLN A 57 -2.67 -7.90 5.76
C GLN A 57 -3.15 -9.29 5.33
N ARG A 58 -2.31 -10.33 5.47
CA ARG A 58 -2.73 -11.72 5.27
C ARG A 58 -3.88 -12.09 6.21
N THR A 59 -3.75 -11.80 7.50
CA THR A 59 -4.81 -12.07 8.49
C THR A 59 -6.10 -11.32 8.17
N LYS A 60 -6.01 -10.07 7.72
CA LYS A 60 -7.18 -9.28 7.27
C LYS A 60 -7.79 -9.86 6.00
N GLY A 61 -6.97 -10.30 5.05
CA GLY A 61 -7.40 -10.91 3.79
C GLY A 61 -8.17 -12.21 3.99
N VAL A 62 -7.72 -13.07 4.91
CA VAL A 62 -8.44 -14.31 5.26
C VAL A 62 -9.85 -14.02 5.80
N LYS A 63 -10.00 -12.92 6.55
CA LYS A 63 -11.31 -12.51 7.11
C LYS A 63 -12.18 -11.73 6.10
N PHE A 64 -11.64 -11.41 4.93
CA PHE A 64 -12.31 -10.58 3.94
C PHE A 64 -13.12 -11.42 2.96
N HIS A 65 -14.45 -11.29 3.03
CA HIS A 65 -15.40 -12.06 2.22
C HIS A 65 -16.17 -11.19 1.19
N GLY A 66 -15.92 -9.88 1.17
CA GLY A 66 -16.66 -8.93 0.32
C GLY A 66 -15.97 -8.64 -1.02
N LYS A 67 -16.65 -7.88 -1.90
CA LYS A 67 -16.03 -7.34 -3.13
C LYS A 67 -15.19 -6.08 -2.88
N ILE A 68 -15.50 -5.32 -1.83
CA ILE A 68 -14.82 -4.08 -1.47
C ILE A 68 -14.45 -4.11 0.02
N CYS A 69 -13.21 -3.80 0.34
CA CYS A 69 -12.73 -3.67 1.73
C CYS A 69 -13.59 -2.68 2.50
N LEU A 70 -14.08 -3.07 3.68
CA LEU A 70 -14.95 -2.23 4.52
C LEU A 70 -14.35 -0.85 4.81
N GLY A 71 -13.02 -0.78 5.00
CA GLY A 71 -12.31 0.49 5.22
C GLY A 71 -12.33 1.42 4.00
N ILE A 72 -12.32 0.86 2.78
CA ILE A 72 -12.48 1.64 1.54
C ILE A 72 -13.94 2.05 1.39
N PHE A 73 -14.87 1.12 1.61
CA PHE A 73 -16.31 1.40 1.52
C PHE A 73 -16.73 2.55 2.44
N ARG A 74 -16.21 2.62 3.67
CA ARG A 74 -16.44 3.73 4.60
C ARG A 74 -15.95 5.09 4.09
N LYS A 75 -14.94 5.13 3.22
CA LYS A 75 -14.39 6.38 2.63
C LYS A 75 -15.11 6.82 1.35
N LEU A 76 -15.95 5.96 0.78
CA LEU A 76 -16.74 6.26 -0.43
C LEU A 76 -18.09 6.91 -0.10
N LYS A 77 -18.51 6.86 1.17
CA LYS A 77 -19.73 7.49 1.69
C LYS A 77 -19.41 8.91 2.15
#